data_AF-A0AAV1C6P2-F1
#
_entry.id   AF-A0AAV1C6P2-F1
#
_cell.length_a   1.000
_cell.length_b   1.000
_cell.length_c   1.000
_cell.angle_alpha   90.00
_cell.angle_beta   90.00
_cell.angle_gamma   90.00
#
_symmetry.space_group_name_H-M   'P 1'
#
loop_
_entity.id
_entity.type
_entity.pdbx_description
1 polymer ?
#
loop_
_entity_poly.entity_id
_entity_poly.type
_entity_poly.pdbx_seq_one_letter_code
_entity_poly.pdbx_strand_id
1 'polypeptide(L)'
;MAEPEQTAVYDIEYRVDDDDAWYSVSVALSADKETLSIAFEGLAERQSISAGDFETVAEVDEMFFRKFRPVSKQLQDYECHRVIKGMTVCAALSFGSDDLRFYDAVVEEVEHKKHSFADGEEECLCSFMLCWLHGPMSGSMALGKIAGICAIQTAALNDPRITTFSNLTKERIRNACSECKYGGPSSCKEHINHSSDQKSASKRKLQDSEVESFNQKERKELDLGVHIDPDEDMGGSDSVNSGGCYFLLIDNLEKDLSTSAISQFILGNTLASPRAYLFPRKPYLASRAGAIASDSKENIRKIHDFLVHSEHLIVSASGRPWVVHDEVLDSSCGEILGGLLSRSQDQFQWPSLKQELKVVYSGTEAYNTAKQLRDLFVDFLHHEQLLYERLVLKETEILKSSQTGQAITSTYVCYSVIYIF
;
A
#
# COMPACT_ATOMS: atom_id res chain seq x y z
N MET A 1 26.69 7.65 43.94
CA MET A 1 27.00 8.10 42.58
C MET A 1 25.75 7.82 41.77
N ALA A 2 25.00 8.87 41.41
CA ALA A 2 23.95 8.73 40.41
C ALA A 2 24.65 8.44 39.08
N GLU A 3 24.20 7.41 38.37
CA GLU A 3 24.61 7.20 36.98
C GLU A 3 24.29 8.46 36.18
N PRO A 4 25.12 8.84 35.19
CA PRO A 4 24.81 9.98 34.35
C PRO A 4 23.49 9.68 33.62
N GLU A 5 22.49 10.54 33.84
CA GLU A 5 21.29 10.59 33.01
C GLU A 5 21.74 10.70 31.55
N GLN A 6 21.68 9.60 30.81
CA GLN A 6 21.78 9.64 29.36
C GLN A 6 20.59 10.48 28.91
N THR A 7 20.87 11.72 28.53
CA THR A 7 19.89 12.59 27.86
C THR A 7 19.32 11.80 26.70
N ALA A 8 18.01 11.53 26.77
CA ALA A 8 17.30 10.78 25.75
C ALA A 8 17.49 11.49 24.40
N VAL A 9 17.99 10.74 23.42
CA VAL A 9 18.11 11.20 22.03
C VAL A 9 16.89 10.66 21.29
N TYR A 10 16.12 11.56 20.69
CA TYR A 10 14.90 11.25 19.92
C TYR A 10 15.23 11.23 18.42
N ASP A 11 16.13 10.33 18.02
CA ASP A 11 16.65 10.22 16.65
C ASP A 11 15.99 9.11 15.81
N ILE A 12 14.97 8.46 16.38
CA ILE A 12 14.21 7.37 15.76
C ILE A 12 12.75 7.79 15.65
N GLU A 13 12.11 7.44 14.54
CA GLU A 13 10.67 7.53 14.37
C GLU A 13 10.04 6.16 14.60
N TYR A 14 8.93 6.15 15.35
CA TYR A 14 8.11 4.96 15.59
C TYR A 14 6.67 5.18 15.14
N ARG A 15 6.11 4.19 14.45
CA ARG A 15 4.72 4.24 13.95
C ARG A 15 3.76 3.54 14.91
N VAL A 16 2.89 4.30 15.56
CA VAL A 16 1.95 3.77 16.56
C VAL A 16 0.77 3.07 15.88
N ASP A 17 0.27 1.96 16.45
CA ASP A 17 -0.87 1.22 15.88
C ASP A 17 -2.21 1.93 16.04
N ASP A 18 -2.40 2.65 17.15
CA ASP A 18 -3.69 3.24 17.53
C ASP A 18 -4.18 4.30 16.52
N ASP A 19 -3.26 5.14 16.03
CA ASP A 19 -3.58 6.23 15.12
C ASP A 19 -2.77 6.24 13.82
N ASP A 20 -1.90 5.24 13.66
CA ASP A 20 -1.07 5.00 12.49
C ASP A 20 -0.03 6.11 12.17
N ALA A 21 0.18 7.04 13.10
CA ALA A 21 1.08 8.18 12.91
C ALA A 21 2.53 7.85 13.31
N TRP A 22 3.47 8.60 12.73
CA TRP A 22 4.89 8.58 13.09
C TRP A 22 5.19 9.59 14.21
N TYR A 23 5.96 9.13 15.20
CA TYR A 23 6.40 9.92 16.33
C TYR A 23 7.90 9.82 16.52
N SER A 24 8.56 10.93 16.86
CA SER A 24 9.95 10.90 17.34
C SER A 24 10.00 10.22 18.71
N VAL A 25 10.89 9.24 18.83
CA VAL A 25 11.04 8.41 20.02
C VAL A 25 12.51 8.20 20.38
N SER A 26 12.74 7.94 21.65
CA SER A 26 13.97 7.33 22.14
C SER A 26 13.67 5.88 22.55
N VAL A 27 14.64 5.00 22.37
CA VAL A 27 14.49 3.57 22.72
C VAL A 27 15.49 3.15 23.78
N ALA A 28 15.10 2.24 24.67
CA ALA A 28 16.03 1.60 25.59
C ALA A 28 15.77 0.10 25.64
N LEU A 29 16.86 -0.67 25.70
CA LEU A 29 16.79 -2.12 25.84
C LEU A 29 16.95 -2.49 27.32
N SER A 30 16.06 -3.33 27.83
CA SER A 30 16.12 -3.82 29.21
C SER A 30 17.41 -4.62 29.47
N ALA A 31 17.79 -4.73 30.75
CA ALA A 31 19.01 -5.44 31.14
C ALA A 31 18.96 -6.95 30.80
N ASP A 32 17.78 -7.57 30.90
CA ASP A 32 17.52 -8.95 30.47
C ASP A 32 17.42 -9.10 28.94
N LYS A 33 17.39 -7.98 28.21
CA LYS A 33 17.24 -7.88 26.75
C LYS A 33 15.94 -8.48 26.22
N GLU A 34 14.94 -8.67 27.08
CA GLU A 34 13.63 -9.20 26.69
C GLU A 34 12.63 -8.11 26.34
N THR A 35 12.89 -6.84 26.67
CA THR A 35 11.96 -5.74 26.45
C THR A 35 12.65 -4.53 25.82
N LEU A 36 12.06 -4.01 24.74
CA LEU A 36 12.42 -2.73 24.15
C LEU A 36 11.42 -1.67 24.60
N SER A 37 11.85 -0.68 25.37
CA SER A 37 11.01 0.46 25.76
C SER A 37 11.15 1.61 24.76
N ILE A 38 10.04 2.29 24.52
CA ILE A 38 9.87 3.39 23.59
C ILE A 38 9.33 4.56 24.39
N ALA A 39 10.05 5.68 24.42
CA ALA A 39 9.63 6.91 25.05
C ALA A 39 9.46 7.99 23.98
N PHE A 40 8.28 8.61 23.97
CA PHE A 40 7.90 9.60 22.96
C PHE A 40 8.45 10.98 23.29
N GLU A 41 8.84 11.73 22.27
CA GLU A 41 9.29 13.12 22.44
C GLU A 41 8.14 14.00 22.95
N GLY A 42 8.39 14.79 24.00
CA GLY A 42 7.39 15.70 24.57
C GLY A 42 6.25 15.04 25.35
N LEU A 43 6.18 13.70 25.43
CA LEU A 43 5.14 12.98 26.14
C LEU A 43 5.73 12.15 27.31
N ALA A 44 4.97 12.05 28.40
CA ALA A 44 5.34 11.20 29.54
C ALA A 44 5.05 9.71 29.30
N GLU A 45 4.30 9.41 28.24
CA GLU A 45 3.90 8.06 27.87
C GLU A 45 5.09 7.22 27.41
N ARG A 46 5.02 5.92 27.72
CA ARG A 46 6.00 4.93 27.26
C ARG A 46 5.28 3.68 26.80
N GLN A 47 5.76 3.14 25.69
CA GLN A 47 5.35 1.82 25.20
C GLN A 47 6.49 0.82 25.40
N SER A 48 6.16 -0.45 25.50
CA SER A 48 7.14 -1.53 25.60
C SER A 48 6.78 -2.67 24.67
N ILE A 49 7.78 -3.22 23.99
CA ILE A 49 7.66 -4.38 23.12
C ILE A 49 8.42 -5.53 23.79
N SER A 50 7.75 -6.65 24.06
CA SER A 50 8.36 -7.84 24.65
C SER A 50 8.80 -8.81 23.56
N ALA A 51 9.94 -9.46 23.75
CA ALA A 51 10.39 -10.56 22.89
C ALA A 51 9.41 -11.75 22.90
N GLY A 52 8.58 -11.86 23.94
CA GLY A 52 7.52 -12.86 24.05
C GLY A 52 6.27 -12.58 23.19
N ASP A 53 6.14 -11.37 22.64
CA ASP A 53 4.98 -10.96 21.84
C ASP A 53 5.04 -11.50 20.39
N PHE A 54 6.14 -12.17 20.02
CA PHE A 54 6.39 -12.65 18.66
C PHE A 54 6.37 -14.18 18.59
N GLU A 55 5.63 -14.72 17.63
CA GLU A 55 5.56 -16.16 17.35
C GLU A 55 6.53 -16.55 16.23
N THR A 56 6.75 -15.65 15.26
CA THR A 56 7.54 -15.94 14.07
C THR A 56 8.66 -14.93 13.82
N VAL A 57 9.75 -15.40 13.18
CA VAL A 57 10.85 -14.52 12.73
C VAL A 57 10.34 -13.44 11.78
N ALA A 58 9.36 -13.77 10.95
CA ALA A 58 8.75 -12.84 10.00
C ALA A 58 8.03 -11.67 10.69
N GLU A 59 7.33 -11.91 11.81
CA GLU A 59 6.73 -10.81 12.59
C GLU A 59 7.77 -9.85 13.15
N VAL A 60 8.91 -10.38 13.61
CA VAL A 60 10.01 -9.55 14.12
C VAL A 60 10.61 -8.68 13.00
N ASP A 61 10.77 -9.26 11.80
CA ASP A 61 11.23 -8.52 10.61
C ASP A 61 10.21 -7.45 10.20
N GLU A 62 8.93 -7.80 10.08
CA GLU A 62 7.88 -6.85 9.70
C GLU A 62 7.76 -5.70 10.72
N MET A 63 7.87 -5.97 12.02
CA MET A 63 7.93 -4.92 13.04
C MET A 63 9.13 -4.00 12.80
N PHE A 64 10.33 -4.54 12.62
CA PHE A 64 11.54 -3.72 12.39
C PHE A 64 11.40 -2.81 11.16
N PHE A 65 10.87 -3.34 10.05
CA PHE A 65 10.78 -2.59 8.80
C PHE A 65 9.60 -1.62 8.72
N ARG A 66 8.47 -1.92 9.36
CA ARG A 66 7.26 -1.09 9.26
C ARG A 66 7.12 -0.09 10.40
N LYS A 67 7.71 -0.38 11.56
CA LYS A 67 7.47 0.39 12.78
C LYS A 67 8.60 1.33 13.14
N PHE A 68 9.83 1.13 12.65
CA PHE A 68 10.96 1.97 13.01
C PHE A 68 11.67 2.52 11.78
N ARG A 69 12.11 3.79 11.86
CA ARG A 69 13.01 4.39 10.87
C ARG A 69 13.80 5.56 11.48
N PRO A 70 14.84 6.08 10.82
CA PRO A 70 15.47 7.32 11.24
C PRO A 70 14.49 8.51 11.13
N VAL A 71 14.60 9.49 12.03
CA VAL A 71 13.75 10.70 11.99
C VAL A 71 13.76 11.38 10.63
N SER A 72 12.60 11.70 10.10
CA SER A 72 12.41 12.39 8.83
C SER A 72 12.86 13.85 8.96
N LYS A 73 13.48 14.39 7.92
CA LYS A 73 14.06 15.75 7.98
C LYS A 73 13.08 16.77 7.40
N GLN A 74 12.64 17.72 8.22
CA GLN A 74 11.80 18.83 7.77
C GLN A 74 12.53 19.61 6.67
N LEU A 75 11.86 19.78 5.53
CA LEU A 75 12.39 20.54 4.41
C LEU A 75 12.17 22.03 4.63
N GLN A 76 13.19 22.82 4.30
CA GLN A 76 13.11 24.27 4.34
C GLN A 76 12.54 24.85 3.03
N ASP A 77 12.17 26.12 3.04
CA ASP A 77 11.52 26.78 1.90
C ASP A 77 12.36 26.76 0.62
N TYR A 78 13.66 27.04 0.73
CA TYR A 78 14.61 26.94 -0.39
C TYR A 78 14.80 25.50 -0.90
N GLU A 79 14.43 24.50 -0.11
CA GLU A 79 14.54 23.07 -0.43
C GLU A 79 13.31 22.52 -1.15
N CYS A 80 12.31 23.35 -1.44
CA CYS A 80 11.06 22.91 -2.07
C CYS A 80 11.27 22.20 -3.42
N HIS A 81 12.35 22.54 -4.14
CA HIS A 81 12.74 21.94 -5.40
C HIS A 81 13.17 20.47 -5.27
N ARG A 82 13.49 20.01 -4.05
CA ARG A 82 13.84 18.61 -3.76
C ARG A 82 12.59 17.73 -3.70
N VAL A 83 11.41 18.31 -3.52
CA VAL A 83 10.14 17.60 -3.52
C VAL A 83 9.65 17.49 -4.96
N ILE A 84 9.60 16.26 -5.46
CA ILE A 84 9.24 15.96 -6.85
C ILE A 84 8.09 14.94 -6.89
N LYS A 85 7.34 14.95 -7.99
CA LYS A 85 6.30 13.95 -8.25
C LYS A 85 6.85 12.52 -8.10
N GLY A 86 6.07 11.65 -7.46
CA GLY A 86 6.41 10.27 -7.13
C GLY A 86 7.24 10.09 -5.85
N MET A 87 7.74 11.18 -5.24
CA MET A 87 8.50 11.09 -3.99
C MET A 87 7.58 10.72 -2.82
N THR A 88 7.99 9.74 -2.02
CA THR A 88 7.38 9.49 -0.71
C THR A 88 7.95 10.45 0.32
N VAL A 89 7.07 11.13 1.04
CA VAL A 89 7.39 12.10 2.09
C VAL A 89 6.62 11.76 3.36
N CYS A 90 7.14 12.21 4.49
CA CYS A 90 6.43 12.21 5.76
C CYS A 90 5.77 13.60 5.90
N ALA A 91 4.45 13.66 5.88
CA ALA A 91 3.70 14.90 5.83
C ALA A 91 2.82 15.09 7.07
N ALA A 92 2.67 16.34 7.46
CA ALA A 92 1.89 16.75 8.61
C ALA A 92 0.39 16.85 8.26
N LEU A 93 -0.45 16.31 9.12
CA LEU A 93 -1.90 16.38 9.09
C LEU A 93 -2.40 16.96 10.41
N SER A 94 -3.26 17.99 10.33
CA SER A 94 -3.79 18.68 11.50
C SER A 94 -5.16 18.13 11.91
N PHE A 95 -5.32 17.86 13.21
CA PHE A 95 -6.56 17.47 13.88
C PHE A 95 -7.00 18.57 14.85
N GLY A 96 -7.25 19.77 14.32
CA GLY A 96 -7.57 20.95 15.14
C GLY A 96 -6.34 21.82 15.40
N SER A 97 -6.44 22.74 16.37
CA SER A 97 -5.44 23.81 16.54
C SER A 97 -4.08 23.32 17.03
N ASP A 98 -4.03 22.24 17.80
CA ASP A 98 -2.82 21.85 18.55
C ASP A 98 -2.46 20.36 18.40
N ASP A 99 -3.12 19.64 17.49
CA ASP A 99 -2.83 18.23 17.21
C ASP A 99 -2.31 18.12 15.78
N LEU A 100 -0.99 17.94 15.66
CA LEU A 100 -0.30 17.77 14.39
C LEU A 100 0.35 16.40 14.38
N ARG A 101 -0.05 15.55 13.43
CA ARG A 101 0.43 14.18 13.30
C ARG A 101 1.07 13.98 11.95
N PHE A 102 2.01 13.03 11.88
CA PHE A 102 2.82 12.82 10.69
C PHE A 102 2.53 11.46 10.08
N TYR A 103 2.24 11.44 8.78
CA TYR A 103 1.91 10.25 8.00
C TYR A 103 2.71 10.22 6.72
N ASP A 104 2.86 9.06 6.11
CA ASP A 104 3.53 8.99 4.81
C ASP A 104 2.53 9.30 3.70
N ALA A 105 3.00 10.05 2.70
CA ALA A 105 2.26 10.38 1.50
C ALA A 105 3.16 10.33 0.28
N VAL A 106 2.58 10.11 -0.89
CA VAL A 106 3.25 10.27 -2.18
C VAL A 106 2.90 11.64 -2.74
N VAL A 107 3.90 12.34 -3.27
CA VAL A 107 3.71 13.60 -3.99
C VAL A 107 3.17 13.28 -5.38
N GLU A 108 1.90 13.58 -5.64
CA GLU A 108 1.26 13.31 -6.94
C GLU A 108 1.51 14.43 -7.95
N GLU A 109 1.58 15.67 -7.49
CA GLU A 109 1.78 16.85 -8.33
C GLU A 109 2.47 17.95 -7.53
N VAL A 110 3.26 18.77 -8.23
CA VAL A 110 3.92 19.95 -7.64
C VAL A 110 3.53 21.17 -8.45
N GLU A 111 2.83 22.09 -7.82
CA GLU A 111 2.49 23.39 -8.37
C GLU A 111 3.59 24.39 -7.96
N HIS A 112 4.56 24.61 -8.83
CA HIS A 112 5.63 25.57 -8.59
C HIS A 112 5.13 27.01 -8.69
N LYS A 113 5.46 27.83 -7.68
CA LYS A 113 5.20 29.27 -7.68
C LYS A 113 6.48 30.02 -7.37
N LYS A 114 6.55 31.27 -7.83
CA LYS A 114 7.63 32.17 -7.40
C LYS A 114 7.50 32.38 -5.90
N HIS A 115 8.62 32.28 -5.18
CA HIS A 115 8.66 32.51 -3.74
C HIS A 115 8.48 34.00 -3.43
N SER A 116 7.93 34.28 -2.26
CA SER A 116 7.92 35.61 -1.65
C SER A 116 9.10 35.76 -0.70
N PHE A 117 9.38 37.00 -0.30
CA PHE A 117 10.35 37.31 0.74
C PHE A 117 9.68 38.26 1.73
N ALA A 118 9.63 37.85 2.99
CA ALA A 118 9.09 38.63 4.10
C ALA A 118 10.22 38.83 5.13
N ASP A 119 10.52 40.08 5.46
CA ASP A 119 11.59 40.45 6.42
C ASP A 119 12.98 39.86 6.12
N GLY A 120 13.25 39.52 4.86
CA GLY A 120 14.52 38.92 4.41
C GLY A 120 14.54 37.39 4.45
N GLU A 121 13.48 36.75 4.97
CA GLU A 121 13.30 35.31 4.94
C GLU A 121 12.51 34.90 3.69
N GLU A 122 12.90 33.78 3.09
CA GLU A 122 12.23 33.20 1.92
C GLU A 122 10.96 32.49 2.36
N GLU A 123 9.87 32.72 1.62
CA GLU A 123 8.58 32.07 1.83
C GLU A 123 8.18 31.30 0.57
N CYS A 124 8.08 29.97 0.72
CA CYS A 124 7.72 29.07 -0.36
C CYS A 124 6.22 29.10 -0.62
N LEU A 125 5.85 29.57 -1.81
CA LEU A 125 4.45 29.60 -2.26
C LEU A 125 4.02 28.36 -3.04
N CYS A 126 4.94 27.41 -3.29
CA CYS A 126 4.63 26.17 -3.99
C CYS A 126 3.54 25.37 -3.26
N SER A 127 2.82 24.53 -4.00
CA SER A 127 1.84 23.61 -3.43
C SER A 127 2.15 22.19 -3.87
N PHE A 128 1.91 21.23 -2.98
CA PHE A 128 2.22 19.82 -3.22
C PHE A 128 0.94 19.01 -3.06
N MET A 129 0.51 18.32 -4.11
CA MET A 129 -0.61 17.39 -4.01
C MET A 129 -0.09 16.11 -3.36
N LEU A 130 -0.61 15.76 -2.18
CA LEU A 130 -0.19 14.62 -1.39
C LEU A 130 -1.28 13.55 -1.41
N CYS A 131 -0.94 12.34 -1.81
CA CYS A 131 -1.78 11.14 -1.68
C CYS A 131 -1.32 10.35 -0.45
N TRP A 132 -2.15 10.28 0.58
CA TRP A 132 -1.79 9.65 1.85
C TRP A 132 -1.67 8.13 1.71
N LEU A 133 -0.53 7.56 2.11
CA LEU A 133 -0.31 6.11 2.04
C LEU A 133 -1.00 5.36 3.19
N HIS A 134 -1.19 6.04 4.31
CA HIS A 134 -1.71 5.44 5.53
C HIS A 134 -2.32 6.50 6.47
N GLY A 135 -2.78 6.08 7.64
CA GLY A 135 -3.54 6.96 8.54
C GLY A 135 -4.99 7.20 8.12
N PRO A 136 -5.69 8.11 8.81
CA PRO A 136 -7.13 8.31 8.64
C PRO A 136 -7.52 8.88 7.27
N MET A 137 -6.56 9.46 6.55
CA MET A 137 -6.76 10.02 5.21
C MET A 137 -6.20 9.12 4.10
N SER A 138 -5.81 7.87 4.41
CA SER A 138 -5.23 6.94 3.44
C SER A 138 -6.04 6.85 2.13
N GLY A 139 -5.35 6.94 1.00
CA GLY A 139 -5.92 6.95 -0.35
C GLY A 139 -6.48 8.29 -0.81
N SER A 140 -6.75 9.23 0.11
CA SER A 140 -7.23 10.56 -0.25
C SER A 140 -6.10 11.50 -0.64
N MET A 141 -6.46 12.55 -1.38
CA MET A 141 -5.54 13.61 -1.79
C MET A 141 -5.78 14.87 -0.97
N ALA A 142 -4.69 15.55 -0.60
CA ALA A 142 -4.73 16.84 0.06
C ALA A 142 -3.64 17.77 -0.48
N LEU A 143 -3.90 19.08 -0.44
CA LEU A 143 -2.90 20.07 -0.78
C LEU A 143 -2.03 20.36 0.45
N GLY A 144 -0.72 20.12 0.33
CA GLY A 144 0.28 20.42 1.34
C GLY A 144 1.15 21.63 0.99
N LYS A 145 1.83 22.16 2.00
CA LYS A 145 2.88 23.19 1.91
C LYS A 145 4.20 22.63 2.42
N ILE A 146 5.32 23.18 1.96
CA ILE A 146 6.66 22.66 2.28
C ILE A 146 6.93 22.58 3.80
N ALA A 147 6.39 23.53 4.58
CA ALA A 147 6.53 23.56 6.03
C ALA A 147 6.00 22.29 6.74
N GLY A 148 5.02 21.62 6.14
CA GLY A 148 4.46 20.36 6.63
C GLY A 148 5.06 19.12 5.99
N ILE A 149 6.15 19.22 5.23
CA ILE A 149 6.75 18.10 4.50
C ILE A 149 8.15 17.80 5.04
N CYS A 150 8.35 16.55 5.44
CA CYS A 150 9.62 16.00 5.87
C CYS A 150 10.11 14.97 4.85
N ALA A 151 11.38 15.05 4.47
CA ALA A 151 12.04 14.04 3.66
C ALA A 151 12.34 12.80 4.49
N ILE A 152 11.80 11.66 4.05
CA ILE A 152 12.08 10.35 4.66
C ILE A 152 13.53 9.98 4.36
N GLN A 153 14.27 9.57 5.40
CA GLN A 153 15.64 9.13 5.23
C GLN A 153 15.67 7.68 4.71
N THR A 154 16.38 7.45 3.59
CA THR A 154 16.54 6.12 3.00
C THR A 154 17.69 5.31 3.61
N ALA A 155 18.44 5.90 4.53
CA ALA A 155 19.50 5.19 5.25
C ALA A 155 18.88 4.10 6.12
N ALA A 156 19.52 2.92 6.14
CA ALA A 156 19.11 1.83 7.01
C ALA A 156 19.17 2.29 8.49
N LEU A 157 18.13 1.93 9.27
CA LEU A 157 18.13 2.15 10.70
C LEU A 157 19.20 1.29 11.35
N ASN A 158 20.29 1.91 11.79
CA ASN A 158 21.42 1.24 12.41
C ASN A 158 21.47 1.52 13.93
N ASP A 159 20.32 1.37 14.61
CA ASP A 159 20.28 1.49 16.07
C ASP A 159 20.73 0.17 16.74
N PRO A 160 21.79 0.15 17.56
CA PRO A 160 22.28 -1.08 18.19
C PRO A 160 21.28 -1.73 19.14
N ARG A 161 20.40 -0.96 19.79
CA ARG A 161 19.43 -1.46 20.77
C ARG A 161 18.33 -2.23 20.05
N ILE A 162 17.77 -1.64 18.99
CA ILE A 162 16.75 -2.28 18.16
C ILE A 162 17.32 -3.50 17.43
N THR A 163 18.54 -3.37 16.87
CA THR A 163 19.22 -4.48 16.18
C THR A 163 19.48 -5.65 17.11
N THR A 164 19.96 -5.38 18.33
CA THR A 164 20.20 -6.41 19.34
C THR A 164 18.91 -7.10 19.76
N PHE A 165 17.84 -6.33 20.03
CA PHE A 165 16.53 -6.86 20.38
C PHE A 165 15.98 -7.78 19.28
N SER A 166 16.01 -7.32 18.02
CA SER A 166 15.55 -8.10 16.86
C SER A 166 16.29 -9.44 16.75
N ASN A 167 17.62 -9.43 16.83
CA ASN A 167 18.44 -10.63 16.69
C ASN A 167 18.18 -11.64 17.82
N LEU A 168 18.12 -11.18 19.07
CA LEU A 168 17.87 -12.05 20.22
C LEU A 168 16.46 -12.65 20.20
N THR A 169 15.46 -11.86 19.82
CA THR A 169 14.08 -12.34 19.66
C THR A 169 13.98 -13.42 18.59
N LYS A 170 14.62 -13.21 17.43
CA LYS A 170 14.69 -14.23 16.35
C LYS A 170 15.43 -15.50 16.78
N GLU A 171 16.47 -15.38 17.60
CA GLU A 171 17.17 -16.54 18.15
C GLU A 171 16.28 -17.33 19.12
N ARG A 172 15.58 -16.64 20.03
CA ARG A 172 14.60 -17.25 20.95
C ARG A 172 13.54 -18.05 20.19
N ILE A 173 12.94 -17.47 19.16
CA ILE A 173 11.92 -18.14 18.34
C ILE A 173 12.49 -19.40 17.66
N ARG A 174 13.68 -19.31 17.07
CA ARG A 174 14.34 -20.47 16.43
C ARG A 174 14.66 -21.58 17.43
N ASN A 175 15.08 -21.23 18.64
CA ASN A 175 15.39 -22.19 19.70
C ASN A 175 14.13 -22.88 20.22
N ALA A 176 13.05 -22.14 20.43
CA ALA A 176 11.75 -22.69 20.82
C ALA A 176 11.22 -23.71 19.79
N CYS A 177 11.33 -23.43 18.49
CA CYS A 177 10.97 -24.39 17.43
C CYS A 177 11.87 -25.64 17.38
N SER A 178 13.09 -25.55 17.90
CA SER A 178 14.08 -26.64 17.88
C SER A 178 13.88 -27.61 19.05
N GLU A 179 13.45 -27.10 20.20
CA GLU A 179 13.10 -27.92 21.38
C GLU A 179 11.88 -28.83 21.14
N CYS A 180 11.00 -28.48 20.19
CA CYS A 180 9.89 -29.33 19.76
C CYS A 180 10.31 -30.61 19.03
N LYS A 181 11.57 -30.72 18.55
CA LYS A 181 12.04 -31.89 17.77
C LYS A 181 12.62 -33.02 18.62
N TYR A 182 12.78 -32.83 19.93
CA TYR A 182 13.35 -33.82 20.85
C TYR A 182 12.44 -34.18 22.04
N GLY A 183 11.13 -33.88 21.96
CA GLY A 183 10.14 -34.35 22.92
C GLY A 183 9.65 -35.76 22.60
N GLY A 184 10.02 -36.74 23.44
CA GLY A 184 9.40 -38.06 23.47
C GLY A 184 7.89 -38.02 23.78
N PRO A 185 7.16 -39.14 23.58
CA PRO A 185 5.72 -39.13 23.44
C PRO A 185 5.03 -38.93 24.80
N SER A 186 4.24 -37.86 24.92
CA SER A 186 3.18 -37.81 25.93
C SER A 186 1.96 -37.02 25.45
N SER A 187 1.01 -37.79 24.92
CA SER A 187 -0.44 -37.63 25.07
C SER A 187 -1.07 -36.27 24.77
N CYS A 188 -1.44 -36.07 23.49
CA CYS A 188 -2.77 -35.56 23.16
C CYS A 188 -3.37 -36.49 22.10
N LYS A 189 -4.44 -37.19 22.47
CA LYS A 189 -5.25 -38.02 21.59
C LYS A 189 -6.02 -37.10 20.66
N GLU A 190 -5.94 -37.33 19.36
CA GLU A 190 -7.07 -37.02 18.48
C GLU A 190 -7.06 -37.95 17.26
N HIS A 191 -8.27 -38.36 16.92
CA HIS A 191 -8.61 -39.47 16.04
C HIS A 191 -8.18 -39.20 14.60
N ILE A 192 -7.29 -40.04 14.07
CA ILE A 192 -7.04 -40.11 12.62
C ILE A 192 -7.30 -41.55 12.14
N ASN A 193 -8.39 -41.71 11.39
CA ASN A 193 -8.56 -42.82 10.47
C ASN A 193 -7.50 -42.67 9.36
N HIS A 194 -6.51 -43.56 9.33
CA HIS A 194 -5.70 -43.77 8.14
C HIS A 194 -5.86 -45.21 7.66
N SER A 195 -6.49 -45.34 6.49
CA SER A 195 -6.21 -46.44 5.56
C SER A 195 -4.74 -46.35 5.17
N SER A 196 -4.03 -47.43 5.45
CA SER A 196 -2.64 -47.68 5.14
C SER A 196 -2.38 -47.68 3.64
N ASP A 197 -1.22 -47.18 3.22
CA ASP A 197 -0.36 -47.95 2.33
C ASP A 197 1.12 -47.70 2.60
N GLN A 198 1.81 -48.82 2.77
CA GLN A 198 3.22 -48.95 3.09
C GLN A 198 4.07 -48.79 1.84
N LYS A 199 5.30 -48.26 1.97
CA LYS A 199 6.53 -49.00 1.60
C LYS A 199 7.82 -48.24 1.89
N SER A 200 8.53 -48.75 2.89
CA SER A 200 9.96 -49.15 2.89
C SER A 200 11.04 -48.24 2.30
N ALA A 201 11.78 -47.63 3.23
CA ALA A 201 13.23 -47.69 3.45
C ALA A 201 14.23 -47.92 2.29
N SER A 202 15.22 -47.03 2.21
CA SER A 202 16.64 -47.41 2.16
C SER A 202 17.58 -46.25 2.50
N LYS A 203 18.37 -46.45 3.56
CA LYS A 203 19.53 -45.63 3.96
C LYS A 203 20.71 -45.88 3.01
N ARG A 204 21.47 -44.85 2.64
CA ARG A 204 22.95 -44.90 2.58
C ARG A 204 23.56 -43.53 2.94
N LYS A 205 24.58 -43.61 3.81
CA LYS A 205 25.50 -42.54 4.24
C LYS A 205 26.40 -42.09 3.09
N LEU A 206 26.79 -40.82 3.08
CA LEU A 206 28.06 -40.35 2.53
C LEU A 206 28.89 -39.71 3.65
N GLN A 207 30.19 -40.04 3.69
CA GLN A 207 31.24 -39.37 4.46
C GLN A 207 32.04 -38.46 3.50
N ASP A 208 32.59 -37.40 4.08
CA ASP A 208 33.54 -36.40 3.55
C ASP A 208 34.70 -36.95 2.69
N SER A 209 35.18 -36.17 1.71
CA SER A 209 36.29 -35.20 1.89
C SER A 209 36.97 -34.82 0.56
N GLU A 210 37.14 -33.50 0.37
CA GLU A 210 38.30 -32.77 -0.25
C GLU A 210 38.75 -33.06 -1.70
N VAL A 211 39.40 -32.20 -2.51
CA VAL A 211 39.76 -30.76 -2.65
C VAL A 211 40.35 -30.63 -4.09
N GLU A 212 40.52 -29.41 -4.61
CA GLU A 212 41.25 -28.94 -5.83
C GLU A 212 40.41 -28.73 -7.11
N SER A 213 40.64 -27.75 -7.99
CA SER A 213 41.28 -26.43 -8.06
C SER A 213 41.17 -25.96 -9.54
N PHE A 214 41.26 -24.63 -9.81
CA PHE A 214 41.33 -23.94 -11.13
C PHE A 214 40.05 -23.91 -11.99
N ASN A 215 39.62 -22.82 -12.67
CA ASN A 215 40.35 -21.70 -13.28
C ASN A 215 39.43 -20.48 -13.57
N GLN A 216 40.02 -19.28 -13.58
CA GLN A 216 39.44 -17.97 -13.97
C GLN A 216 39.04 -17.88 -15.46
N LYS A 217 38.06 -17.02 -15.79
CA LYS A 217 38.07 -16.22 -17.03
C LYS A 217 37.14 -15.00 -16.99
N GLU A 218 37.75 -13.84 -17.11
CA GLU A 218 37.18 -12.52 -17.44
C GLU A 218 36.59 -12.45 -18.85
N ARG A 219 35.70 -11.47 -19.07
CA ARG A 219 35.47 -10.62 -20.28
C ARG A 219 34.14 -9.87 -20.10
N LYS A 220 33.90 -8.64 -20.55
CA LYS A 220 34.67 -7.42 -20.85
C LYS A 220 33.58 -6.39 -21.23
N GLU A 221 33.73 -5.15 -20.79
CA GLU A 221 32.96 -3.97 -21.23
C GLU A 221 33.00 -3.78 -22.76
N LEU A 222 31.94 -3.17 -23.29
CA LEU A 222 31.91 -2.57 -24.63
C LEU A 222 31.26 -1.18 -24.53
N ASP A 223 32.14 -0.21 -24.35
CA ASP A 223 31.95 1.21 -24.64
C ASP A 223 32.26 1.45 -26.14
N LEU A 224 31.43 2.25 -26.81
CA LEU A 224 31.68 2.80 -28.14
C LEU A 224 30.98 4.16 -28.21
N GLY A 225 31.78 5.23 -28.12
CA GLY A 225 31.32 6.61 -28.07
C GLY A 225 31.27 7.37 -29.40
N VAL A 226 30.63 8.54 -29.28
CA VAL A 226 30.88 9.87 -29.91
C VAL A 226 30.62 10.06 -31.42
N HIS A 227 29.65 10.92 -31.76
CA HIS A 227 29.93 12.25 -32.35
C HIS A 227 28.72 13.21 -32.35
N ILE A 228 29.02 14.47 -32.03
CA ILE A 228 28.18 15.67 -32.00
C ILE A 228 27.95 16.20 -33.41
N ASP A 229 26.74 16.72 -33.69
CA ASP A 229 26.52 17.96 -34.45
C ASP A 229 25.24 18.68 -33.96
N PRO A 230 25.28 20.00 -33.69
CA PRO A 230 24.12 20.84 -33.38
C PRO A 230 23.74 21.73 -34.59
N ASP A 231 22.47 21.73 -35.02
CA ASP A 231 21.65 22.94 -35.24
C ASP A 231 20.35 22.69 -36.04
N GLU A 232 19.34 23.50 -35.69
CA GLU A 232 18.19 23.99 -36.49
C GLU A 232 17.13 23.00 -37.05
N ASP A 233 15.93 22.96 -36.45
CA ASP A 233 14.79 23.84 -36.79
C ASP A 233 13.50 23.40 -36.06
N MET A 234 12.66 24.38 -35.74
CA MET A 234 11.36 24.36 -35.08
C MET A 234 10.30 23.63 -35.92
N GLY A 235 9.60 22.66 -35.33
CA GLY A 235 8.41 22.06 -35.95
C GLY A 235 7.62 21.20 -34.97
N GLY A 236 6.40 21.65 -34.66
CA GLY A 236 5.45 20.92 -33.83
C GLY A 236 4.85 19.67 -34.49
N SER A 237 4.08 18.96 -33.66
CA SER A 237 3.21 17.80 -33.94
C SER A 237 3.89 16.54 -34.44
N ASP A 238 4.22 15.64 -33.51
CA ASP A 238 3.37 14.50 -33.16
C ASP A 238 4.09 13.67 -32.10
N SER A 239 3.64 13.78 -30.84
CA SER A 239 4.20 13.00 -29.73
C SER A 239 3.91 11.51 -29.96
N VAL A 240 4.97 10.79 -30.29
CA VAL A 240 5.05 9.33 -30.36
C VAL A 240 4.59 8.71 -29.03
N ASN A 241 3.48 7.97 -29.09
CA ASN A 241 3.02 6.89 -28.20
C ASN A 241 3.63 6.83 -26.78
N SER A 242 3.04 7.56 -25.84
CA SER A 242 2.93 7.05 -24.45
C SER A 242 1.84 5.97 -24.45
N GLY A 243 2.22 4.71 -24.30
CA GLY A 243 1.29 3.57 -24.32
C GLY A 243 0.22 3.69 -23.22
N GLY A 244 -1.01 4.03 -23.61
CA GLY A 244 -2.10 4.23 -22.68
C GLY A 244 -2.64 2.93 -22.08
N CYS A 245 -2.78 2.88 -20.76
CA CYS A 245 -3.52 1.83 -20.04
C CYS A 245 -4.96 2.29 -19.77
N TYR A 246 -5.91 1.39 -20.00
CA TYR A 246 -7.32 1.57 -19.71
C TYR A 246 -7.71 0.79 -18.47
N PHE A 247 -8.57 1.36 -17.63
CA PHE A 247 -8.99 0.75 -16.37
C PHE A 247 -10.50 0.60 -16.27
N LEU A 248 -10.92 -0.44 -15.58
CA LEU A 248 -12.30 -0.70 -15.19
C LEU A 248 -12.32 -1.00 -13.69
N LEU A 249 -13.15 -0.28 -12.94
CA LEU A 249 -13.26 -0.45 -11.50
C LEU A 249 -14.33 -1.48 -11.15
N ILE A 250 -13.98 -2.37 -10.22
CA ILE A 250 -14.82 -3.48 -9.79
C ILE A 250 -14.91 -3.51 -8.27
N ASP A 251 -16.11 -3.74 -7.75
CA ASP A 251 -16.41 -3.77 -6.32
C ASP A 251 -17.26 -4.99 -5.97
N ASN A 252 -17.58 -5.11 -4.68
CA ASN A 252 -18.29 -6.20 -4.06
C ASN A 252 -17.59 -7.56 -4.26
N LEU A 253 -16.26 -7.57 -4.30
CA LEU A 253 -15.47 -8.80 -4.46
C LEU A 253 -15.36 -9.56 -3.14
N GLU A 254 -15.20 -10.89 -3.23
CA GLU A 254 -14.94 -11.72 -2.06
C GLU A 254 -13.54 -11.45 -1.48
N LYS A 255 -13.37 -11.58 -0.17
CA LYS A 255 -12.13 -11.18 0.52
C LYS A 255 -10.91 -12.02 0.13
N ASP A 256 -11.13 -13.29 -0.18
CA ASP A 256 -10.11 -14.29 -0.51
C ASP A 256 -9.86 -14.44 -2.02
N LEU A 257 -10.56 -13.68 -2.85
CA LEU A 257 -10.38 -13.69 -4.29
C LEU A 257 -8.97 -13.22 -4.67
N SER A 258 -8.30 -13.97 -5.56
CA SER A 258 -6.94 -13.65 -6.05
C SER A 258 -6.97 -12.89 -7.38
N THR A 259 -5.94 -12.08 -7.63
CA THR A 259 -5.76 -11.36 -8.91
C THR A 259 -5.57 -12.30 -10.09
N SER A 260 -4.92 -13.45 -9.87
CA SER A 260 -4.73 -14.49 -10.88
C SER A 260 -6.06 -15.15 -11.26
N ALA A 261 -6.94 -15.45 -10.30
CA ALA A 261 -8.27 -16.00 -10.57
C ALA A 261 -9.12 -15.02 -11.39
N ILE A 262 -9.10 -13.72 -11.06
CA ILE A 262 -9.77 -12.68 -11.86
C ILE A 262 -9.25 -12.67 -13.29
N SER A 263 -7.92 -12.61 -13.45
CA SER A 263 -7.29 -12.50 -14.77
C SER A 263 -7.56 -13.72 -15.64
N GLN A 264 -7.45 -14.93 -15.07
CA GLN A 264 -7.73 -16.18 -15.77
C GLN A 264 -9.21 -16.33 -16.13
N PHE A 265 -10.11 -15.96 -15.22
CA PHE A 265 -11.55 -16.02 -15.46
C PHE A 265 -11.96 -15.11 -16.62
N ILE A 266 -11.46 -13.87 -16.63
CA ILE A 266 -11.73 -12.93 -17.72
C ILE A 266 -11.14 -13.45 -19.04
N LEU A 267 -9.89 -13.93 -19.03
CA LEU A 267 -9.25 -14.50 -20.21
C LEU A 267 -10.06 -15.68 -20.77
N GLY A 268 -10.54 -16.56 -19.90
CA GLY A 268 -11.34 -17.73 -20.29
C GLY A 268 -12.68 -17.38 -20.93
N ASN A 269 -13.30 -16.26 -20.56
CA ASN A 269 -14.63 -15.88 -21.06
C ASN A 269 -14.60 -14.83 -22.18
N THR A 270 -13.55 -14.00 -22.25
CA THR A 270 -13.48 -12.86 -23.19
C THR A 270 -12.37 -12.98 -24.22
N LEU A 271 -11.42 -13.91 -24.02
CA LEU A 271 -10.14 -14.01 -24.75
C LEU A 271 -9.26 -12.75 -24.67
N ALA A 272 -9.65 -11.76 -23.85
CA ALA A 272 -8.81 -10.61 -23.52
C ALA A 272 -7.89 -10.98 -22.36
N SER A 273 -6.64 -10.52 -22.41
CA SER A 273 -5.65 -10.74 -21.34
C SER A 273 -5.53 -9.51 -20.45
N PRO A 274 -6.34 -9.35 -19.40
CA PRO A 274 -6.22 -8.22 -18.49
C PRO A 274 -5.11 -8.40 -17.47
N ARG A 275 -4.76 -7.29 -16.81
CA ARG A 275 -4.12 -7.27 -15.50
C ARG A 275 -5.19 -6.98 -14.46
N ALA A 276 -5.26 -7.76 -13.39
CA ALA A 276 -6.17 -7.51 -12.28
C ALA A 276 -5.42 -7.00 -11.06
N TYR A 277 -6.07 -6.11 -10.34
CA TYR A 277 -5.57 -5.49 -9.13
C TYR A 277 -6.65 -5.47 -8.07
N LEU A 278 -6.24 -5.60 -6.82
CA LEU A 278 -7.17 -5.57 -5.69
C LEU A 278 -6.70 -4.52 -4.69
N PHE A 279 -7.58 -3.62 -4.30
CA PHE A 279 -7.26 -2.53 -3.40
C PHE A 279 -7.04 -3.03 -1.96
N PRO A 280 -6.35 -2.25 -1.11
CA PRO A 280 -6.20 -2.55 0.31
C PRO A 280 -7.57 -2.79 0.97
N ARG A 281 -7.60 -3.71 1.94
CA ARG A 281 -8.84 -4.11 2.60
C ARG A 281 -9.28 -3.02 3.59
N LYS A 282 -10.48 -2.48 3.43
CA LYS A 282 -11.14 -1.66 4.46
C LYS A 282 -11.67 -2.61 5.56
N PRO A 283 -11.21 -2.53 6.82
CA PRO A 283 -11.50 -3.53 7.86
C PRO A 283 -12.99 -3.66 8.21
N TYR A 284 -13.76 -2.59 8.00
CA TYR A 284 -15.20 -2.54 8.25
C TYR A 284 -16.06 -3.03 7.07
N LEU A 285 -15.50 -3.22 5.87
CA LEU A 285 -16.26 -3.71 4.72
C LEU A 285 -16.24 -5.24 4.64
N ALA A 286 -17.40 -5.79 4.29
CA ALA A 286 -17.56 -7.22 4.04
C ALA A 286 -17.02 -7.64 2.66
N SER A 287 -16.79 -6.68 1.77
CA SER A 287 -16.30 -6.87 0.40
C SER A 287 -14.93 -6.20 0.18
N ARG A 288 -14.31 -6.51 -0.96
CA ARG A 288 -13.10 -5.87 -1.46
C ARG A 288 -13.39 -5.19 -2.81
N ALA A 289 -12.68 -4.10 -3.10
CA ALA A 289 -12.69 -3.44 -4.40
C ALA A 289 -11.38 -3.69 -5.17
N GLY A 290 -11.37 -3.41 -6.46
CA GLY A 290 -10.23 -3.61 -7.32
C GLY A 290 -10.37 -2.93 -8.68
N ALA A 291 -9.39 -3.21 -9.55
CA ALA A 291 -9.35 -2.68 -10.90
C ALA A 291 -8.90 -3.76 -11.90
N ILE A 292 -9.46 -3.70 -13.10
CA ILE A 292 -9.02 -4.46 -14.26
C ILE A 292 -8.38 -3.48 -15.23
N ALA A 293 -7.15 -3.76 -15.65
CA ALA A 293 -6.43 -2.92 -16.60
C ALA A 293 -6.10 -3.66 -17.90
N SER A 294 -6.06 -2.93 -19.00
CA SER A 294 -5.54 -3.41 -20.28
C SER A 294 -4.83 -2.28 -21.01
N ASP A 295 -3.78 -2.62 -21.76
CA ASP A 295 -3.12 -1.72 -22.72
C ASP A 295 -3.92 -1.55 -24.02
N SER A 296 -5.00 -2.30 -24.19
CA SER A 296 -5.87 -2.26 -25.36
C SER A 296 -7.27 -1.78 -25.02
N LYS A 297 -7.67 -0.67 -25.68
CA LYS A 297 -9.04 -0.13 -25.61
C LYS A 297 -10.09 -1.13 -26.07
N GLU A 298 -9.73 -1.99 -27.03
CA GLU A 298 -10.63 -3.02 -27.53
C GLU A 298 -10.80 -4.12 -26.48
N ASN A 299 -9.72 -4.54 -25.83
CA ASN A 299 -9.75 -5.54 -24.78
C ASN A 299 -10.56 -5.05 -23.58
N ILE A 300 -10.33 -3.83 -23.09
CA ILE A 300 -11.08 -3.32 -21.93
C ILE A 300 -12.58 -3.19 -22.23
N ARG A 301 -12.97 -2.82 -23.47
CA ARG A 301 -14.38 -2.77 -23.89
C ARG A 301 -15.01 -4.15 -23.94
N LYS A 302 -14.33 -5.13 -24.52
CA LYS A 302 -14.79 -6.53 -24.52
C LYS A 302 -15.01 -7.05 -23.10
N ILE A 303 -14.12 -6.68 -22.17
CA ILE A 303 -14.24 -7.05 -20.77
C ILE A 303 -15.43 -6.35 -20.12
N HIS A 304 -15.55 -5.03 -20.30
CA HIS A 304 -16.68 -4.25 -19.79
C HIS A 304 -18.02 -4.84 -20.27
N ASP A 305 -18.19 -5.03 -21.58
CA ASP A 305 -19.42 -5.53 -22.19
C ASP A 305 -19.80 -6.92 -21.70
N PHE A 306 -18.80 -7.77 -21.41
CA PHE A 306 -19.02 -9.05 -20.76
C PHE A 306 -19.52 -8.86 -19.32
N LEU A 307 -18.87 -8.02 -18.52
CA LEU A 307 -19.20 -7.91 -17.09
C LEU A 307 -20.55 -7.22 -16.82
N VAL A 308 -21.01 -6.31 -17.67
CA VAL A 308 -22.28 -5.57 -17.49
C VAL A 308 -23.47 -6.13 -18.29
N HIS A 309 -23.31 -7.33 -18.87
CA HIS A 309 -24.30 -7.92 -19.76
C HIS A 309 -25.65 -8.21 -19.07
N SER A 310 -26.79 -7.90 -19.71
CA SER A 310 -28.12 -8.11 -19.10
C SER A 310 -28.44 -9.56 -18.78
N GLU A 311 -28.01 -10.48 -19.66
CA GLU A 311 -28.33 -11.90 -19.59
C GLU A 311 -27.53 -12.70 -18.56
N HIS A 312 -26.52 -12.11 -17.91
CA HIS A 312 -25.74 -12.83 -16.91
C HIS A 312 -25.12 -11.93 -15.85
N LEU A 313 -24.69 -12.54 -14.74
CA LEU A 313 -23.91 -11.87 -13.69
C LEU A 313 -22.68 -12.71 -13.36
N ILE A 314 -21.62 -12.04 -12.95
CA ILE A 314 -20.43 -12.69 -12.40
C ILE A 314 -20.60 -12.77 -10.89
N VAL A 315 -20.46 -13.97 -10.35
CA VAL A 315 -20.54 -14.22 -8.91
C VAL A 315 -19.32 -14.97 -8.42
N SER A 316 -18.91 -14.66 -7.20
CA SER A 316 -17.97 -15.47 -6.43
C SER A 316 -18.59 -16.82 -6.04
N ALA A 317 -17.76 -17.75 -5.55
CA ALA A 317 -18.22 -19.08 -5.12
C ALA A 317 -19.34 -19.04 -4.06
N SER A 318 -19.40 -17.96 -3.26
CA SER A 318 -20.44 -17.67 -2.27
C SER A 318 -21.78 -17.22 -2.86
N GLY A 319 -21.84 -16.90 -4.16
CA GLY A 319 -22.98 -16.25 -4.81
C GLY A 319 -22.95 -14.72 -4.76
N ARG A 320 -21.89 -14.10 -4.19
CA ARG A 320 -21.72 -12.65 -4.15
C ARG A 320 -21.51 -12.06 -5.55
N PRO A 321 -22.34 -11.12 -6.01
CA PRO A 321 -22.25 -10.53 -7.35
C PRO A 321 -21.19 -9.45 -7.44
N TRP A 322 -20.45 -9.42 -8.54
CA TRP A 322 -19.55 -8.30 -8.85
C TRP A 322 -20.35 -7.07 -9.26
N VAL A 323 -19.83 -5.91 -8.87
CA VAL A 323 -20.36 -4.60 -9.26
C VAL A 323 -19.30 -3.91 -10.10
N VAL A 324 -19.68 -3.44 -11.27
CA VAL A 324 -18.80 -2.74 -12.21
C VAL A 324 -19.25 -1.29 -12.28
N HIS A 325 -18.29 -0.36 -12.23
CA HIS A 325 -18.58 1.05 -12.43
C HIS A 325 -18.51 1.38 -13.92
N ASP A 326 -19.49 2.15 -14.41
CA ASP A 326 -19.73 2.39 -15.84
C ASP A 326 -18.61 3.18 -16.56
N GLU A 327 -17.67 3.77 -15.82
CA GLU A 327 -16.61 4.60 -16.37
C GLU A 327 -15.33 3.78 -16.66
N VAL A 328 -15.05 3.56 -17.96
CA VAL A 328 -13.74 3.11 -18.43
C VAL A 328 -12.77 4.30 -18.40
N LEU A 329 -11.80 4.26 -17.50
CA LEU A 329 -10.82 5.34 -17.34
C LEU A 329 -9.71 5.17 -18.40
N ASP A 330 -9.43 6.25 -19.16
CA ASP A 330 -8.31 6.32 -20.12
C ASP A 330 -7.02 6.74 -19.40
N SER A 331 -5.88 6.61 -20.08
CA SER A 331 -4.53 6.64 -19.51
C SER A 331 -4.09 7.94 -18.84
N SER A 332 -4.90 9.02 -18.86
CA SER A 332 -4.71 10.15 -17.95
C SER A 332 -4.88 9.75 -16.48
N CYS A 333 -5.60 8.67 -16.19
CA CYS A 333 -5.74 8.06 -14.86
C CYS A 333 -4.69 6.97 -14.58
N GLY A 334 -3.88 6.60 -15.57
CA GLY A 334 -2.84 5.57 -15.44
C GLY A 334 -1.67 6.00 -14.55
N GLU A 335 -1.43 7.31 -14.39
CA GLU A 335 -0.45 7.83 -13.44
C GLU A 335 -0.97 7.75 -11.99
N ILE A 336 -2.26 7.99 -11.77
CA ILE A 336 -2.96 7.94 -10.46
C ILE A 336 -3.06 6.49 -9.95
N LEU A 337 -3.31 5.54 -10.85
CA LEU A 337 -3.37 4.11 -10.51
C LEU A 337 -1.99 3.44 -10.59
N GLY A 338 -1.06 3.91 -11.43
CA GLY A 338 0.28 3.33 -11.57
C GLY A 338 1.11 3.32 -10.28
N GLY A 339 0.93 4.34 -9.42
CA GLY A 339 1.53 4.41 -8.09
C GLY A 339 0.94 3.40 -7.10
N LEU A 340 -0.38 3.18 -7.14
CA LEU A 340 -1.09 2.20 -6.29
C LEU A 340 -0.82 0.74 -6.68
N LEU A 341 -0.46 0.49 -7.94
CA LEU A 341 -0.52 -0.85 -8.55
C LEU A 341 0.85 -1.53 -8.75
N SER A 342 1.94 -0.92 -8.30
CA SER A 342 3.31 -1.42 -8.53
C SER A 342 3.82 -2.45 -7.50
N ARG A 343 2.98 -2.96 -6.58
CA ARG A 343 3.49 -3.77 -5.44
C ARG A 343 2.74 -5.06 -5.06
N SER A 344 1.96 -5.66 -5.95
CA SER A 344 1.52 -7.05 -5.75
C SER A 344 1.63 -7.87 -7.03
N GLN A 345 2.85 -8.19 -7.42
CA GLN A 345 3.08 -9.27 -8.36
C GLN A 345 3.22 -10.56 -7.54
N ASP A 346 2.09 -11.21 -7.25
CA ASP A 346 2.13 -12.56 -6.71
C ASP A 346 2.87 -13.44 -7.73
N GLN A 347 3.93 -14.08 -7.25
CA GLN A 347 4.75 -14.96 -8.07
C GLN A 347 3.89 -16.13 -8.54
N PHE A 348 3.88 -16.32 -9.86
CA PHE A 348 3.07 -17.33 -10.55
C PHE A 348 3.34 -18.74 -9.99
N GLN A 349 2.40 -19.26 -9.22
CA GLN A 349 2.29 -20.69 -8.91
C GLN A 349 0.95 -21.19 -9.43
N TRP A 350 0.96 -22.38 -10.02
CA TRP A 350 -0.25 -23.11 -10.41
C TRP A 350 -0.72 -23.96 -9.22
N PRO A 351 -1.82 -23.60 -8.53
CA PRO A 351 -2.59 -24.57 -7.77
C PRO A 351 -3.98 -24.79 -8.38
N SER A 352 -4.49 -26.00 -8.13
CA SER A 352 -5.74 -26.58 -8.63
C SER A 352 -6.95 -25.64 -8.62
N LEU A 353 -7.67 -25.61 -9.75
CA LEU A 353 -8.99 -25.00 -9.97
C LEU A 353 -10.01 -25.37 -8.88
N LYS A 354 -10.07 -24.58 -7.80
CA LYS A 354 -11.37 -24.29 -7.18
C LYS A 354 -12.02 -23.23 -8.05
N GLN A 355 -13.24 -23.47 -8.53
CA GLN A 355 -14.02 -22.47 -9.27
C GLN A 355 -14.42 -21.35 -8.32
N GLU A 356 -13.51 -20.40 -8.11
CA GLU A 356 -13.71 -19.20 -7.28
C GLU A 356 -14.75 -18.26 -7.90
N LEU A 357 -14.91 -18.29 -9.23
CA LEU A 357 -15.80 -17.41 -10.00
C LEU A 357 -16.69 -18.19 -10.96
N LYS A 358 -17.93 -17.73 -11.12
CA LYS A 358 -18.95 -18.34 -11.97
C LYS A 358 -19.79 -17.28 -12.68
N VAL A 359 -20.27 -17.63 -13.87
CA VAL A 359 -21.31 -16.89 -14.61
C VAL A 359 -22.67 -17.48 -14.25
N VAL A 360 -23.60 -16.67 -13.76
CA VAL A 360 -25.00 -17.06 -13.55
C VAL A 360 -25.88 -16.37 -14.59
N TYR A 361 -26.80 -17.12 -15.19
CA TYR A 361 -27.60 -16.65 -16.33
C TYR A 361 -29.02 -16.26 -15.92
N SER A 362 -29.57 -15.28 -16.62
CA SER A 362 -30.95 -14.83 -16.51
C SER A 362 -31.93 -16.00 -16.56
N GLY A 363 -32.97 -15.93 -15.72
CA GLY A 363 -33.96 -17.00 -15.57
C GLY A 363 -33.59 -18.11 -14.58
N THR A 364 -32.39 -18.09 -13.98
CA THR A 364 -32.02 -19.00 -12.89
C THR A 364 -32.31 -18.39 -11.51
N GLU A 365 -32.56 -19.22 -10.50
CA GLU A 365 -32.70 -18.77 -9.10
C GLU A 365 -31.43 -18.06 -8.63
N ALA A 366 -30.26 -18.61 -8.96
CA ALA A 366 -28.96 -18.02 -8.63
C ALA A 366 -28.79 -16.61 -9.22
N TYR A 367 -29.22 -16.37 -10.46
CA TYR A 367 -29.21 -15.03 -11.05
C TYR A 367 -30.17 -14.08 -10.32
N ASN A 368 -31.38 -14.53 -9.97
CA ASN A 368 -32.33 -13.68 -9.26
C ASN A 368 -31.80 -13.26 -7.88
N THR A 369 -31.20 -14.18 -7.13
CA THR A 369 -30.54 -13.88 -5.85
C THR A 369 -29.35 -12.94 -6.03
N ALA A 370 -28.48 -13.23 -7.00
CA ALA A 370 -27.32 -12.38 -7.30
C ALA A 370 -27.74 -10.97 -7.71
N LYS A 371 -28.79 -10.84 -8.52
CA LYS A 371 -29.34 -9.55 -8.92
C LYS A 371 -29.85 -8.75 -7.71
N GLN A 372 -30.63 -9.37 -6.82
CA GLN A 372 -31.11 -8.70 -5.60
C GLN A 372 -29.96 -8.22 -4.70
N LEU A 373 -28.92 -9.04 -4.53
CA LEU A 373 -27.73 -8.67 -3.75
C LEU A 373 -26.95 -7.52 -4.40
N ARG A 374 -26.84 -7.53 -5.73
CA ARG A 374 -26.17 -6.48 -6.49
C ARG A 374 -26.93 -5.17 -6.36
N ASP A 375 -28.23 -5.21 -6.59
CA ASP A 375 -29.10 -4.02 -6.52
C ASP A 375 -29.08 -3.43 -5.09
N LEU A 376 -29.10 -4.27 -4.05
CA LEU A 376 -28.91 -3.83 -2.66
C LEU A 376 -27.55 -3.15 -2.41
N PHE A 377 -26.47 -3.68 -2.99
CA PHE A 377 -25.14 -3.09 -2.87
C PHE A 377 -25.04 -1.75 -3.61
N VAL A 378 -25.63 -1.66 -4.81
CA VAL A 378 -25.70 -0.41 -5.58
C VAL A 378 -26.51 0.65 -4.83
N ASP A 379 -27.63 0.28 -4.21
CA ASP A 379 -28.41 1.19 -3.36
C ASP A 379 -27.59 1.69 -2.15
N PHE A 380 -26.79 0.81 -1.55
CA PHE A 380 -25.86 1.19 -0.48
C PHE A 380 -24.82 2.21 -0.95
N LEU A 381 -24.17 1.97 -2.09
CA LEU A 381 -23.21 2.91 -2.67
C LEU A 381 -23.85 4.26 -2.98
N HIS A 382 -25.09 4.25 -3.47
CA HIS A 382 -25.83 5.48 -3.72
C HIS A 382 -26.10 6.26 -2.43
N HIS A 383 -26.49 5.58 -1.35
CA HIS A 383 -26.65 6.22 -0.04
C HIS A 383 -25.34 6.80 0.50
N GLU A 384 -24.24 6.07 0.37
CA GLU A 384 -22.91 6.54 0.75
C GLU A 384 -22.53 7.81 -0.03
N GLN A 385 -22.73 7.83 -1.35
CA GLN A 385 -22.51 9.02 -2.17
C GLN A 385 -23.35 10.22 -1.68
N LEU A 386 -24.64 10.02 -1.40
CA LEU A 386 -25.51 11.09 -0.89
C LEU A 386 -25.08 11.62 0.48
N LEU A 387 -24.50 10.76 1.33
CA LEU A 387 -23.93 11.18 2.62
C LEU A 387 -22.69 12.06 2.42
N TYR A 388 -21.80 11.68 1.50
CA TYR A 388 -20.64 12.49 1.14
C TYR A 388 -21.05 13.84 0.54
N GLU A 389 -21.99 13.86 -0.39
CA GLU A 389 -22.52 15.10 -0.96
C GLU A 389 -23.12 16.01 0.12
N ARG A 390 -23.86 15.44 1.07
CA ARG A 390 -24.41 16.17 2.22
C ARG A 390 -23.31 16.72 3.13
N LEU A 391 -22.27 15.94 3.39
CA LEU A 391 -21.12 16.36 4.19
C LEU A 391 -20.45 17.57 3.54
N VAL A 392 -20.11 17.47 2.25
CA VAL A 392 -19.48 18.56 1.48
C VAL A 392 -20.33 19.83 1.51
N LEU A 393 -21.65 19.70 1.35
CA LEU A 393 -22.56 20.84 1.46
C LEU A 393 -22.52 21.50 2.84
N LYS A 394 -22.50 20.70 3.91
CA LYS A 394 -22.47 21.19 5.29
C LYS A 394 -21.13 21.83 5.64
N GLU A 395 -20.02 21.23 5.23
CA GLU A 395 -18.68 21.81 5.37
C GLU A 395 -18.61 23.16 4.65
N THR A 396 -19.12 23.24 3.42
CA THR A 396 -19.16 24.47 2.64
C THR A 396 -20.01 25.55 3.33
N GLU A 397 -21.15 25.18 3.92
CA GLU A 397 -22.02 26.10 4.67
C GLU A 397 -21.30 26.66 5.90
N ILE A 398 -20.62 25.80 6.67
CA ILE A 398 -19.83 26.19 7.85
C ILE A 398 -18.69 27.13 7.44
N LEU A 399 -17.91 26.75 6.42
CA LEU A 399 -16.78 27.53 5.91
C LEU A 399 -17.20 28.90 5.33
N LYS A 400 -18.40 28.99 4.76
CA LYS A 400 -18.97 30.28 4.30
C LYS A 400 -19.47 31.13 5.46
N SER A 401 -20.06 30.51 6.49
CA SER A 401 -20.54 31.22 7.68
C SER A 401 -19.41 31.79 8.55
N SER A 402 -18.22 31.19 8.50
CA SER A 402 -17.01 31.71 9.15
C SER A 402 -16.30 32.81 8.34
N GLN A 403 -16.66 33.00 7.07
CA GLN A 403 -16.14 34.06 6.19
C GLN A 403 -17.19 35.16 5.98
N THR A 404 -17.44 35.97 7.01
CA THR A 404 -18.05 37.29 6.77
C THR A 404 -17.00 38.24 6.20
N GLY A 405 -16.89 38.24 4.87
CA GLY A 405 -16.21 39.31 4.13
C GLY A 405 -15.11 38.88 3.17
N GLN A 406 -15.37 37.96 2.23
CA GLN A 406 -14.75 38.02 0.90
C GLN A 406 -15.52 37.13 -0.08
N ALA A 407 -15.88 37.70 -1.23
CA ALA A 407 -16.58 36.98 -2.28
C ALA A 407 -15.61 36.01 -2.97
N ILE A 408 -15.89 34.72 -2.90
CA ILE A 408 -15.19 33.70 -3.68
C ILE A 408 -16.18 33.17 -4.74
N THR A 409 -15.85 33.44 -6.00
CA THR A 409 -16.48 32.82 -7.17
C THR A 409 -16.13 31.33 -7.20
N SER A 410 -17.16 30.50 -7.03
CA SER A 410 -17.07 29.05 -7.01
C SER A 410 -17.11 28.48 -8.43
N THR A 411 -15.99 27.95 -8.91
CA THR A 411 -15.93 26.98 -10.01
C THR A 411 -15.60 25.62 -9.42
N TYR A 412 -16.65 24.86 -9.06
CA TYR A 412 -16.55 23.45 -8.71
C TYR A 412 -17.43 22.67 -9.68
N VAL A 413 -16.79 22.02 -10.65
CA VAL A 413 -17.41 21.00 -11.51
C VAL A 413 -16.45 19.82 -11.52
N CYS A 414 -16.99 18.62 -11.27
CA CYS A 414 -16.37 17.29 -11.33
C CYS A 414 -15.44 16.88 -10.17
N TYR A 415 -15.99 16.64 -8.97
CA TYR A 415 -15.31 15.84 -7.91
C TYR A 415 -16.08 14.56 -7.53
N SER A 416 -17.20 14.27 -8.19
CA SER A 416 -18.13 13.20 -7.76
C SER A 416 -17.67 11.77 -8.07
N VAL A 417 -16.57 11.56 -8.78
CA VAL A 417 -16.16 10.20 -9.21
C VAL A 417 -15.05 9.59 -8.34
N ILE A 418 -14.27 10.40 -7.62
CA ILE A 418 -13.06 9.91 -6.93
C ILE A 418 -13.32 9.52 -5.46
N TYR A 419 -14.40 10.02 -4.84
CA TYR A 419 -14.72 9.73 -3.43
C TYR A 419 -15.26 8.32 -3.15
N ILE A 420 -15.36 7.43 -4.15
CA ILE A 420 -15.84 6.06 -3.98
C ILE A 420 -14.71 5.01 -3.92
N PHE A 421 -13.43 5.37 -4.07
CA PHE A 421 -12.32 4.41 -4.05
C PHE A 421 -11.39 4.58 -2.85
#